data_AF-A0A1E7N047-F1
#
_entry.id   AF-A0A1E7N047-F1
#
_cell.length_a   1.000
_cell.length_b   1.000
_cell.length_c   1.000
_cell.angle_alpha   90.00
_cell.angle_beta   90.00
_cell.angle_gamma   90.00
#
_symmetry.space_group_name_H-M   'P 1'
#
loop_
_entity.id
_entity.type
_entity.pdbx_description
1 polymer ?
#
loop_
_entity_poly.entity_id
_entity_poly.type
_entity_poly.pdbx_seq_one_letter_code
_entity_poly.pdbx_strand_id
1 'polypeptide(L)'
;MSHHLSGPNLRSPRGDARLDMTDLFAFPAADTPGRTVLILNVNPYAPTQAAEFHPDAVYRINVDNDGDHRADVAYSFTFSAPESGTGAQRVTVHRSTGAAARKHEPTGDVLFSEAPVAFGDAPDVIEANGYKLSVGLRSDPFFADLEGIVDNFTWTGKDAMADANVFGIALEAPDADLGPDPTIGIWGRVSLRQNGQLVSVDRGAHPSLTAYFNAEEVKDAYNAGEPADDWETYHEAWTVVLQHTGDYTTAAATETLKLVLPDILRYDRSRPAGYPNGRTLVDDVTSARLTMVSGGKIPTDHIGPHTDLLPAFPHLGHPHPVKWLQSEPS
;
A
#
# COMPACT_ATOMS: atom_id res chain seq x y z
N MET A 1 14.70 -3.37 3.33
CA MET A 1 13.78 -4.31 2.67
C MET A 1 12.41 -3.67 2.70
N SER A 2 12.01 -3.04 1.60
CA SER A 2 10.74 -2.31 1.49
C SER A 2 9.57 -3.29 1.28
N HIS A 3 8.35 -2.79 1.44
CA HIS A 3 7.15 -3.45 0.94
C HIS A 3 7.17 -3.61 -0.60
N HIS A 4 8.11 -2.97 -1.33
CA HIS A 4 8.33 -3.13 -2.78
C HIS A 4 8.66 -4.55 -3.29
N LEU A 5 8.67 -5.58 -2.44
CA LEU A 5 8.94 -6.97 -2.82
C LEU A 5 8.22 -7.91 -1.82
N SER A 6 6.89 -7.89 -1.84
CA SER A 6 6.01 -8.52 -0.83
C SER A 6 5.93 -10.06 -0.89
N GLY A 7 6.32 -10.69 -2.00
CA GLY A 7 6.23 -12.13 -2.17
C GLY A 7 7.45 -12.91 -1.66
N PRO A 8 7.38 -14.26 -1.70
CA PRO A 8 8.47 -15.13 -1.29
C PRO A 8 9.77 -14.85 -2.06
N ASN A 9 10.89 -14.77 -1.34
CA ASN A 9 12.24 -14.41 -1.81
C ASN A 9 12.37 -12.99 -2.38
N LEU A 10 11.58 -12.04 -1.87
CA LEU A 10 11.57 -10.66 -2.37
C LEU A 10 11.27 -10.61 -3.86
N ARG A 11 10.26 -11.37 -4.28
CA ARG A 11 9.75 -11.35 -5.64
C ARG A 11 8.32 -10.90 -5.59
N SER A 12 7.84 -10.34 -6.69
CA SER A 12 6.44 -9.99 -6.77
C SER A 12 5.55 -11.23 -6.64
N PRO A 13 4.37 -11.09 -6.00
CA PRO A 13 3.41 -12.18 -5.85
C PRO A 13 3.17 -12.88 -7.19
N ARG A 14 3.30 -14.21 -7.19
CA ARG A 14 3.15 -15.05 -8.40
C ARG A 14 4.10 -14.70 -9.56
N GLY A 15 5.18 -13.95 -9.30
CA GLY A 15 6.12 -13.50 -10.33
C GLY A 15 5.60 -12.37 -11.22
N ASP A 16 4.58 -11.63 -10.77
CA ASP A 16 3.96 -10.53 -11.51
C ASP A 16 3.97 -9.25 -10.68
N ALA A 17 4.77 -8.26 -11.10
CA ALA A 17 4.90 -6.98 -10.39
C ALA A 17 3.58 -6.23 -10.24
N ARG A 18 2.63 -6.42 -11.18
CA ARG A 18 1.31 -5.78 -11.10
C ARG A 18 0.51 -6.21 -9.89
N LEU A 19 0.86 -7.33 -9.25
CA LEU A 19 0.19 -7.87 -8.06
C LEU A 19 0.88 -7.48 -6.75
N ASP A 20 2.05 -6.86 -6.83
CA ASP A 20 2.89 -6.47 -5.70
C ASP A 20 2.40 -5.12 -5.18
N MET A 21 1.77 -5.13 -4.01
CA MET A 21 1.43 -3.91 -3.29
C MET A 21 2.70 -3.28 -2.75
N THR A 22 2.79 -1.97 -2.79
CA THR A 22 3.94 -1.25 -2.21
C THR A 22 3.50 -0.44 -1.01
N ASP A 23 2.46 0.38 -1.15
CA ASP A 23 2.14 1.35 -0.11
C ASP A 23 0.65 1.57 0.03
N LEU A 24 0.26 1.85 1.27
CA LEU A 24 -1.06 2.35 1.63
C LEU A 24 -0.90 3.68 2.37
N PHE A 25 -1.74 4.66 2.01
CA PHE A 25 -1.79 5.97 2.64
C PHE A 25 -3.22 6.33 3.02
N ALA A 26 -3.36 7.06 4.11
CA ALA A 26 -4.63 7.55 4.62
C ALA A 26 -4.40 8.88 5.37
N PHE A 27 -5.01 9.96 4.86
CA PHE A 27 -4.83 11.31 5.38
C PHE A 27 -6.01 12.20 4.96
N PRO A 28 -6.26 13.36 5.61
CA PRO A 28 -7.40 14.20 5.27
C PRO A 28 -7.18 14.89 3.91
N ALA A 29 -8.26 15.11 3.16
CA ALA A 29 -8.19 15.95 1.97
C ALA A 29 -7.87 17.39 2.37
N ALA A 30 -6.87 18.00 1.73
CA ALA A 30 -6.41 19.35 2.08
C ALA A 30 -7.47 20.43 1.79
N ASP A 31 -8.19 20.29 0.68
CA ASP A 31 -9.05 21.35 0.14
C ASP A 31 -10.53 21.20 0.50
N THR A 32 -10.93 20.08 1.10
CA THR A 32 -12.36 19.80 1.33
C THR A 32 -12.57 19.05 2.64
N PRO A 33 -13.02 19.75 3.70
CA PRO A 33 -13.27 19.14 5.01
C PRO A 33 -14.27 17.98 4.96
N GLY A 34 -14.13 17.03 5.89
CA GLY A 34 -15.01 15.87 5.97
C GLY A 34 -14.73 14.82 4.90
N ARG A 35 -13.50 14.77 4.39
CA ARG A 35 -13.06 13.83 3.36
C ARG A 35 -11.67 13.29 3.70
N THR A 36 -11.48 12.04 3.32
CA THR A 36 -10.23 11.29 3.49
C THR A 36 -9.70 10.88 2.13
N VAL A 37 -8.40 11.07 1.92
CA VAL A 37 -7.66 10.55 0.78
C VAL A 37 -7.09 9.19 1.17
N LEU A 38 -7.39 8.19 0.34
CA LEU A 38 -6.87 6.82 0.42
C LEU A 38 -6.05 6.56 -0.83
N ILE A 39 -4.81 6.10 -0.67
CA ILE A 39 -3.93 5.78 -1.81
C ILE A 39 -3.39 4.37 -1.63
N LEU A 40 -3.51 3.55 -2.67
CA LEU A 40 -2.90 2.23 -2.77
C LEU A 40 -1.94 2.23 -3.96
N ASN A 41 -0.67 1.95 -3.70
CA ASN A 41 0.34 1.80 -4.75
C ASN A 41 0.66 0.33 -5.00
N VAL A 42 0.91 -0.02 -6.25
CA VAL A 42 1.30 -1.35 -6.72
C VAL A 42 2.35 -1.25 -7.83
N ASN A 43 2.91 -2.39 -8.28
CA ASN A 43 3.86 -2.44 -9.38
C ASN A 43 5.14 -1.61 -9.10
N PRO A 44 6.02 -2.09 -8.22
CA PRO A 44 7.28 -1.43 -7.91
C PRO A 44 8.13 -1.27 -9.18
N TYR A 45 8.77 -0.11 -9.35
CA TYR A 45 9.61 0.22 -10.52
C TYR A 45 8.85 0.19 -11.86
N ALA A 46 7.56 0.55 -11.85
CA ALA A 46 6.76 0.68 -13.06
C ALA A 46 7.41 1.67 -14.06
N PRO A 47 7.17 1.54 -15.37
CA PRO A 47 6.55 0.41 -16.05
C PRO A 47 7.57 -0.68 -16.44
N THR A 48 8.74 -0.75 -15.77
CA THR A 48 9.88 -1.58 -16.21
C THR A 48 9.54 -3.06 -16.30
N GLN A 49 8.76 -3.58 -15.33
CA GLN A 49 8.36 -4.99 -15.29
C GLN A 49 6.97 -5.23 -15.91
N ALA A 50 6.09 -4.23 -15.88
CA ALA A 50 4.78 -4.27 -16.51
C ALA A 50 4.27 -2.85 -16.78
N ALA A 51 3.60 -2.65 -17.91
CA ALA A 51 3.16 -1.34 -18.38
C ALA A 51 1.66 -1.06 -18.17
N GLU A 52 0.94 -2.01 -17.56
CA GLU A 52 -0.51 -1.97 -17.39
C GLU A 52 -0.95 -2.66 -16.09
N PHE A 53 -2.11 -2.30 -15.53
CA PHE A 53 -2.69 -3.03 -14.39
C PHE A 53 -3.16 -4.43 -14.81
N HIS A 54 -3.18 -5.38 -13.88
CA HIS A 54 -3.57 -6.76 -14.21
C HIS A 54 -5.10 -6.86 -14.42
N PRO A 55 -5.59 -7.32 -15.59
CA PRO A 55 -7.03 -7.33 -15.90
C PRO A 55 -7.83 -8.35 -15.08
N ASP A 56 -7.21 -9.46 -14.69
CA ASP A 56 -7.86 -10.48 -13.84
C ASP A 56 -7.70 -10.24 -12.33
N ALA A 57 -7.10 -9.11 -11.92
CA ALA A 57 -6.91 -8.77 -10.52
C ALA A 57 -7.99 -7.83 -9.98
N VAL A 58 -8.21 -7.91 -8.67
CA VAL A 58 -9.01 -6.97 -7.89
C VAL A 58 -8.08 -6.35 -6.86
N TYR A 59 -7.91 -5.04 -6.95
CA TYR A 59 -7.18 -4.23 -5.99
C TYR A 59 -8.20 -3.67 -5.02
N ARG A 60 -7.95 -3.75 -3.72
CA ARG A 60 -8.93 -3.37 -2.69
C ARG A 60 -8.31 -2.52 -1.60
N ILE A 61 -9.03 -1.49 -1.20
CA ILE A 61 -8.81 -0.77 0.05
C ILE A 61 -9.99 -1.13 0.96
N ASN A 62 -9.68 -1.81 2.06
CA ASN A 62 -10.66 -2.24 3.05
C ASN A 62 -10.65 -1.29 4.24
N VAL A 63 -11.82 -1.11 4.84
CA VAL A 63 -12.02 -0.23 6.00
C VAL A 63 -12.83 -1.00 7.05
N ASP A 64 -12.25 -1.07 8.25
CA ASP A 64 -12.90 -1.47 9.50
C ASP A 64 -13.37 -0.19 10.20
N ASN A 65 -14.65 -0.13 10.56
CA ASN A 65 -15.20 1.03 11.26
C ASN A 65 -15.94 0.68 12.56
N ASP A 66 -15.87 -0.57 13.02
CA ASP A 66 -16.45 -1.01 14.29
C ASP A 66 -15.42 -1.64 15.25
N GLY A 67 -14.18 -1.83 14.80
CA GLY A 67 -13.06 -2.35 15.57
C GLY A 67 -13.01 -3.87 15.66
N ASP A 68 -13.81 -4.59 14.88
CA ASP A 68 -13.77 -6.06 14.79
C ASP A 68 -12.61 -6.60 13.92
N HIS A 69 -11.82 -5.70 13.33
CA HIS A 69 -10.70 -5.99 12.44
C HIS A 69 -11.11 -6.70 11.13
N ARG A 70 -12.36 -6.54 10.70
CA ARG A 70 -12.92 -7.03 9.44
C ARG A 70 -13.45 -5.88 8.61
N ALA A 71 -13.58 -6.10 7.31
CA ALA A 71 -14.01 -5.04 6.41
C ALA A 71 -15.51 -4.78 6.57
N ASP A 72 -15.86 -3.55 6.89
CA ASP A 72 -17.25 -3.04 6.88
C ASP A 72 -17.53 -2.20 5.65
N VAL A 73 -16.49 -1.60 5.07
CA VAL A 73 -16.51 -0.94 3.77
C VAL A 73 -15.32 -1.43 2.95
N ALA A 74 -15.52 -1.67 1.66
CA ALA A 74 -14.40 -1.94 0.77
C ALA A 74 -14.59 -1.29 -0.60
N TYR A 75 -13.52 -0.64 -1.06
CA TYR A 75 -13.40 -0.07 -2.39
C TYR A 75 -12.61 -1.04 -3.25
N SER A 76 -13.26 -1.61 -4.27
CA SER A 76 -12.66 -2.60 -5.18
C SER A 76 -12.45 -1.98 -6.56
N PHE A 77 -11.23 -2.04 -7.05
CA PHE A 77 -10.80 -1.50 -8.33
C PHE A 77 -10.47 -2.67 -9.28
N THR A 78 -11.14 -2.70 -10.44
CA THR A 78 -10.90 -3.68 -11.51
C THR A 78 -10.55 -2.98 -12.80
N PHE A 79 -9.72 -3.62 -13.62
CA PHE A 79 -9.17 -3.01 -14.82
C PHE A 79 -9.57 -3.79 -16.06
N SER A 80 -9.88 -3.07 -17.14
CA SER A 80 -10.06 -3.68 -18.46
C SER A 80 -8.74 -4.29 -18.94
N ALA A 81 -8.83 -5.24 -19.87
CA ALA A 81 -7.67 -5.57 -20.70
C ALA A 81 -7.19 -4.30 -21.43
N PRO A 82 -5.87 -4.13 -21.63
CA PRO A 82 -5.37 -3.00 -22.42
C PRO A 82 -5.92 -3.05 -23.84
N GLU A 83 -6.41 -1.91 -24.33
CA GLU A 83 -6.95 -1.77 -25.67
C GLU A 83 -5.86 -2.02 -26.72
N SER A 84 -6.18 -2.84 -27.72
CA SER A 84 -5.24 -3.18 -28.80
C SER A 84 -4.81 -1.94 -29.57
N GLY A 85 -3.50 -1.70 -29.62
CA GLY A 85 -2.88 -0.63 -30.41
C GLY A 85 -2.67 0.69 -29.66
N THR A 86 -3.46 0.99 -28.63
CA THR A 86 -3.29 2.19 -27.79
C THR A 86 -2.68 1.88 -26.43
N GLY A 87 -2.89 0.66 -25.92
CA GLY A 87 -2.54 0.29 -24.54
C GLY A 87 -3.42 0.96 -23.49
N ALA A 88 -4.50 1.65 -23.89
CA ALA A 88 -5.40 2.32 -22.95
C ALA A 88 -6.09 1.29 -22.06
N GLN A 89 -6.24 1.61 -20.78
CA GLN A 89 -7.01 0.82 -19.82
C GLN A 89 -8.09 1.67 -19.17
N ARG A 90 -9.14 0.98 -18.72
CA ARG A 90 -10.23 1.56 -17.96
C ARG A 90 -10.33 0.90 -16.59
N VAL A 91 -10.67 1.67 -15.57
CA VAL A 91 -10.91 1.22 -14.21
C VAL A 91 -12.40 1.31 -13.88
N THR A 92 -12.92 0.29 -13.23
CA THR A 92 -14.26 0.30 -12.63
C THR A 92 -14.11 0.14 -11.11
N VAL A 93 -14.79 1.00 -10.36
CA VAL A 93 -14.66 1.09 -8.89
C VAL A 93 -16.00 0.76 -8.26
N HIS A 94 -16.00 -0.25 -7.41
CA HIS A 94 -17.15 -0.66 -6.61
C HIS A 94 -16.94 -0.30 -5.15
N ARG A 95 -18.02 0.10 -4.47
CA ARG A 95 -18.09 0.22 -3.02
C ARG A 95 -19.05 -0.82 -2.46
N SER A 96 -18.53 -1.68 -1.59
CA SER A 96 -19.31 -2.68 -0.86
C SER A 96 -19.36 -2.32 0.62
N THR A 97 -20.43 -2.75 1.30
CA THR A 97 -20.63 -2.53 2.73
C THR A 97 -21.07 -3.81 3.46
N GLY A 98 -20.86 -3.86 4.78
CA GLY A 98 -21.24 -4.97 5.64
C GLY A 98 -20.70 -6.32 5.15
N ALA A 99 -21.54 -7.35 5.13
CA ALA A 99 -21.12 -8.69 4.72
C ALA A 99 -20.59 -8.77 3.26
N ALA A 100 -20.94 -7.83 2.39
CA ALA A 100 -20.40 -7.77 1.03
C ALA A 100 -18.94 -7.27 1.03
N ALA A 101 -18.59 -6.33 1.91
CA ALA A 101 -17.23 -5.81 2.06
C ALA A 101 -16.23 -6.88 2.52
N ARG A 102 -16.70 -7.98 3.08
CA ARG A 102 -15.86 -9.11 3.52
C ARG A 102 -15.50 -10.08 2.38
N LYS A 103 -16.04 -9.89 1.17
CA LYS A 103 -15.78 -10.73 0.00
C LYS A 103 -14.78 -10.08 -0.94
N HIS A 104 -13.90 -10.86 -1.56
CA HIS A 104 -12.92 -10.33 -2.51
C HIS A 104 -13.56 -9.85 -3.81
N GLU A 105 -14.76 -10.32 -4.12
CA GLU A 105 -15.47 -9.93 -5.34
C GLU A 105 -15.79 -8.43 -5.35
N PRO A 106 -15.61 -7.74 -6.50
CA PRO A 106 -15.99 -6.36 -6.67
C PRO A 106 -17.52 -6.27 -6.76
N THR A 107 -18.17 -6.15 -5.61
CA THR A 107 -19.63 -6.08 -5.48
C THR A 107 -20.06 -4.75 -4.88
N GLY A 108 -21.37 -4.49 -4.84
CA GLY A 108 -21.94 -3.26 -4.30
C GLY A 108 -22.13 -2.18 -5.35
N ASP A 109 -22.16 -0.92 -4.90
CA ASP A 109 -22.47 0.23 -5.75
C ASP A 109 -21.29 0.59 -6.65
N VAL A 110 -21.56 0.86 -7.92
CA VAL A 110 -20.55 1.33 -8.87
C VAL A 110 -20.36 2.84 -8.67
N LEU A 111 -19.20 3.24 -8.14
CA LEU A 111 -18.85 4.64 -7.95
C LEU A 111 -18.31 5.28 -9.23
N PHE A 112 -17.51 4.52 -9.97
CA PHE A 112 -16.94 4.91 -11.26
C PHE A 112 -17.03 3.72 -12.21
N SER A 113 -17.58 3.93 -13.40
CA SER A 113 -17.68 2.90 -14.43
C SER A 113 -16.75 3.28 -15.57
N GLU A 114 -15.83 2.38 -15.92
CA GLU A 114 -14.97 2.52 -17.08
C GLU A 114 -14.25 3.89 -17.14
N ALA A 115 -13.70 4.36 -16.01
CA ALA A 115 -12.90 5.57 -15.92
C ALA A 115 -11.52 5.37 -16.60
N PRO A 116 -10.92 6.36 -17.28
CA PRO A 116 -9.59 6.22 -17.88
C PRO A 116 -8.49 6.00 -16.83
N VAL A 117 -7.46 5.24 -17.21
CA VAL A 117 -6.20 5.10 -16.47
C VAL A 117 -5.11 5.92 -17.15
N ALA A 118 -4.46 6.79 -16.38
CA ALA A 118 -3.51 7.78 -16.88
C ALA A 118 -2.06 7.26 -16.83
N PHE A 119 -1.54 6.78 -17.96
CA PHE A 119 -0.13 6.40 -18.11
C PHE A 119 0.79 7.53 -18.60
N GLY A 120 0.22 8.70 -18.91
CA GLY A 120 0.96 9.89 -19.29
C GLY A 120 1.48 10.71 -18.10
N ASP A 121 2.11 11.84 -18.40
CA ASP A 121 2.74 12.75 -17.43
C ASP A 121 1.72 13.38 -16.46
N ALA A 122 0.62 13.91 -16.99
CA ALA A 122 -0.40 14.57 -16.18
C ALA A 122 -1.38 13.54 -15.57
N PRO A 123 -1.85 13.76 -14.33
CA PRO A 123 -2.89 12.94 -13.77
C PRO A 123 -4.27 13.27 -14.34
N ASP A 124 -5.06 12.23 -14.63
CA ASP A 124 -6.50 12.37 -14.78
C ASP A 124 -7.15 12.39 -13.38
N VAL A 125 -7.97 13.40 -13.11
CA VAL A 125 -8.79 13.51 -11.91
C VAL A 125 -10.25 13.48 -12.32
N ILE A 126 -10.97 12.47 -11.85
CA ILE A 126 -12.35 12.21 -12.22
C ILE A 126 -13.21 12.39 -10.97
N GLU A 127 -14.21 13.26 -11.05
CA GLU A 127 -15.14 13.50 -9.96
C GLU A 127 -16.52 12.93 -10.31
N ALA A 128 -17.04 12.04 -9.47
CA ALA A 128 -18.37 11.47 -9.62
C ALA A 128 -18.91 11.03 -8.26
N ASN A 129 -20.24 11.10 -8.08
CA ASN A 129 -20.92 10.59 -6.88
C ASN A 129 -20.38 11.15 -5.54
N GLY A 130 -19.77 12.34 -5.56
CA GLY A 130 -19.12 12.91 -4.37
C GLY A 130 -17.79 12.27 -4.02
N TYR A 131 -17.10 11.61 -4.97
CA TYR A 131 -15.75 11.05 -4.86
C TYR A 131 -14.82 11.70 -5.88
N LYS A 132 -13.51 11.67 -5.61
CA LYS A 132 -12.48 11.92 -6.63
C LYS A 132 -11.64 10.66 -6.83
N LEU A 133 -11.30 10.37 -8.08
CA LEU A 133 -10.50 9.22 -8.48
C LEU A 133 -9.36 9.68 -9.38
N SER A 134 -8.16 9.17 -9.13
CA SER A 134 -7.04 9.19 -10.09
C SER A 134 -6.33 7.86 -10.04
N VAL A 135 -6.08 7.27 -11.21
CA VAL A 135 -5.41 5.97 -11.32
C VAL A 135 -4.40 6.02 -12.46
N GLY A 136 -3.18 5.56 -12.23
CA GLY A 136 -2.16 5.60 -13.28
C GLY A 136 -0.71 5.51 -12.80
N LEU A 137 0.21 5.76 -13.73
CA LEU A 137 1.66 5.75 -13.49
C LEU A 137 2.09 7.05 -12.79
N ARG A 138 2.72 6.94 -11.61
CA ARG A 138 3.17 8.09 -10.82
C ARG A 138 4.55 7.86 -10.24
N SER A 139 5.24 8.93 -9.83
CA SER A 139 6.44 8.76 -9.04
C SER A 139 6.12 8.03 -7.74
N ASP A 140 7.07 7.21 -7.32
CA ASP A 140 7.00 6.45 -6.08
C ASP A 140 7.25 7.40 -4.91
N PRO A 141 6.32 7.56 -3.95
CA PRO A 141 6.54 8.40 -2.78
C PRO A 141 7.36 7.70 -1.68
N PHE A 142 7.64 6.40 -1.79
CA PHE A 142 8.44 5.69 -0.80
C PHE A 142 9.92 6.10 -0.93
N PHE A 143 10.60 6.24 0.20
CA PHE A 143 11.99 6.64 0.26
C PHE A 143 12.74 5.81 1.30
N ALA A 144 13.93 5.32 0.91
CA ALA A 144 14.81 4.56 1.80
C ALA A 144 16.21 4.37 1.22
N ASP A 145 17.21 4.31 2.10
CA ASP A 145 18.56 3.84 1.76
C ASP A 145 18.61 2.31 1.80
N LEU A 146 18.01 1.67 0.79
CA LEU A 146 17.94 0.20 0.73
C LEU A 146 19.34 -0.43 0.64
N GLU A 147 20.29 0.22 -0.05
CA GLU A 147 21.69 -0.23 -0.14
C GLU A 147 22.35 -0.22 1.24
N GLY A 148 22.18 0.85 2.00
CA GLY A 148 22.67 0.93 3.38
C GLY A 148 22.02 -0.09 4.31
N ILE A 149 20.71 -0.33 4.17
CA ILE A 149 20.00 -1.36 4.95
C ILE A 149 20.62 -2.76 4.72
N VAL A 150 20.94 -3.11 3.47
CA VAL A 150 21.54 -4.43 3.18
C VAL A 150 23.03 -4.50 3.51
N ASP A 151 23.73 -3.36 3.53
CA ASP A 151 25.14 -3.25 3.93
C ASP A 151 25.32 -2.98 5.44
N ASN A 152 24.60 -3.75 6.27
CA ASN A 152 24.65 -3.67 7.74
C ASN A 152 24.47 -2.24 8.29
N PHE A 153 23.55 -1.48 7.71
CA PHE A 153 23.23 -0.10 8.10
C PHE A 153 24.38 0.89 7.85
N THR A 154 25.24 0.59 6.88
CA THR A 154 26.26 1.53 6.37
C THR A 154 25.61 2.46 5.35
N TRP A 155 25.14 3.63 5.81
CA TRP A 155 24.39 4.56 4.98
C TRP A 155 25.20 5.09 3.80
N THR A 156 24.60 5.00 2.62
CA THR A 156 25.10 5.55 1.38
C THR A 156 24.63 6.99 1.16
N GLY A 157 23.52 7.37 1.80
CA GLY A 157 22.83 8.64 1.59
C GLY A 157 22.10 8.70 0.25
N LYS A 158 21.90 7.54 -0.41
CA LYS A 158 21.18 7.43 -1.67
C LYS A 158 19.81 6.83 -1.42
N ASP A 159 18.81 7.52 -1.93
CA ASP A 159 17.48 7.00 -1.98
C ASP A 159 17.33 6.03 -3.16
N ALA A 160 16.94 4.79 -2.86
CA ALA A 160 16.76 3.75 -3.86
C ALA A 160 15.51 3.94 -4.75
N MET A 161 14.61 4.84 -4.37
CA MET A 161 13.33 5.10 -5.06
C MET A 161 13.27 6.50 -5.68
N ALA A 162 14.34 7.32 -5.60
CA ALA A 162 14.34 8.70 -6.07
C ALA A 162 13.91 8.92 -7.54
N ASP A 163 14.14 7.92 -8.41
CA ASP A 163 13.77 7.92 -9.83
C ASP A 163 12.73 6.82 -10.15
N ALA A 164 12.15 6.17 -9.13
CA ALA A 164 11.25 5.03 -9.29
C ALA A 164 9.80 5.49 -9.50
N ASN A 165 9.03 4.71 -10.25
CA ASN A 165 7.60 4.91 -10.38
C ASN A 165 6.84 3.70 -9.85
N VAL A 166 5.57 3.92 -9.59
CA VAL A 166 4.56 2.93 -9.22
C VAL A 166 3.29 3.16 -10.01
N PHE A 167 2.38 2.19 -9.93
CA PHE A 167 0.98 2.40 -10.25
C PHE A 167 0.22 2.85 -9.01
N GLY A 168 -0.27 4.08 -9.03
CA GLY A 168 -1.05 4.68 -7.95
C GLY A 168 -2.55 4.56 -8.20
N ILE A 169 -3.30 4.18 -7.17
CA ILE A 169 -4.76 4.24 -7.09
C ILE A 169 -5.11 5.20 -5.96
N ALA A 170 -5.51 6.42 -6.30
CA ALA A 170 -5.92 7.45 -5.34
C ALA A 170 -7.44 7.66 -5.36
N LEU A 171 -8.06 7.60 -4.18
CA LEU A 171 -9.48 7.83 -3.96
C LEU A 171 -9.68 8.86 -2.85
N GLU A 172 -10.40 9.95 -3.14
CA GLU A 172 -10.87 10.89 -2.12
C GLU A 172 -12.33 10.58 -1.80
N ALA A 173 -12.60 10.10 -0.58
CA ALA A 173 -13.91 9.63 -0.14
C ALA A 173 -14.53 10.55 0.93
N PRO A 174 -15.86 10.70 0.98
CA PRO A 174 -16.54 11.32 2.11
C PRO A 174 -16.30 10.54 3.40
N ASP A 175 -16.03 11.23 4.49
CA ASP A 175 -15.82 10.61 5.80
C ASP A 175 -17.03 9.79 6.26
N ALA A 176 -18.24 10.27 5.98
CA ALA A 176 -19.48 9.57 6.29
C ALA A 176 -19.58 8.19 5.60
N ASP A 177 -18.90 8.00 4.46
CA ASP A 177 -18.89 6.74 3.73
C ASP A 177 -17.85 5.75 4.24
N LEU A 178 -16.93 6.18 5.09
CA LEU A 178 -15.94 5.33 5.78
C LEU A 178 -16.47 4.82 7.12
N GLY A 179 -17.44 5.51 7.72
CA GLY A 179 -18.05 5.15 8.99
C GLY A 179 -18.30 6.36 9.88
N PRO A 180 -19.22 6.27 10.86
CA PRO A 180 -19.56 7.37 11.75
C PRO A 180 -18.49 7.65 12.82
N ASP A 181 -17.74 6.63 13.24
CA ASP A 181 -16.71 6.75 14.28
C ASP A 181 -15.43 7.37 13.72
N PRO A 182 -14.81 8.36 14.39
CA PRO A 182 -13.68 9.10 13.82
C PRO A 182 -12.47 8.21 13.54
N THR A 183 -12.30 7.12 14.31
CA THR A 183 -11.26 6.13 14.15
C THR A 183 -11.71 5.02 13.22
N ILE A 184 -10.89 4.74 12.21
CA ILE A 184 -11.06 3.62 11.28
C ILE A 184 -9.76 2.83 11.17
N GLY A 185 -9.87 1.55 10.80
CA GLY A 185 -8.77 0.70 10.40
C GLY A 185 -8.75 0.51 8.90
N ILE A 186 -7.57 0.56 8.26
CA ILE A 186 -7.43 0.50 6.79
C ILE A 186 -6.33 -0.49 6.41
N TRP A 187 -6.57 -1.33 5.41
CA TRP A 187 -5.55 -2.18 4.79
C TRP A 187 -5.82 -2.39 3.30
N GLY A 188 -4.75 -2.58 2.54
CA GLY A 188 -4.79 -2.95 1.14
C GLY A 188 -4.85 -4.46 0.95
N ARG A 189 -5.42 -4.90 -0.18
CA ARG A 189 -5.40 -6.29 -0.62
C ARG A 189 -5.37 -6.36 -2.15
N VAL A 190 -4.57 -7.26 -2.69
CA VAL A 190 -4.61 -7.64 -4.10
C VAL A 190 -5.05 -9.09 -4.21
N SER A 191 -6.08 -9.34 -5.02
CA SER A 191 -6.58 -10.68 -5.30
C SER A 191 -6.52 -10.98 -6.79
N LEU A 192 -6.12 -12.18 -7.16
CA LEU A 192 -6.03 -12.64 -8.54
C LEU A 192 -7.09 -13.70 -8.81
N ARG A 193 -7.78 -13.59 -9.96
CA ARG A 193 -8.70 -14.63 -10.42
C ARG A 193 -7.92 -15.87 -10.86
N GLN A 194 -8.17 -16.99 -10.21
CA GLN A 194 -7.59 -18.29 -10.53
C GLN A 194 -8.68 -19.35 -10.48
N ASN A 195 -8.84 -20.11 -11.57
CA ASN A 195 -9.84 -21.18 -11.67
C ASN A 195 -11.26 -20.74 -11.30
N GLY A 196 -11.63 -19.51 -11.68
CA GLY A 196 -12.95 -18.93 -11.41
C GLY A 196 -13.14 -18.32 -10.02
N GLN A 197 -12.14 -18.36 -9.14
CA GLN A 197 -12.21 -17.78 -7.78
C GLN A 197 -11.13 -16.71 -7.58
N LEU A 198 -11.42 -15.69 -6.77
CA LEU A 198 -10.40 -14.73 -6.34
C LEU A 198 -9.60 -15.29 -5.18
N VAL A 199 -8.29 -15.34 -5.35
CA VAL A 199 -7.33 -15.73 -4.31
C VAL A 199 -6.57 -14.47 -3.91
N SER A 200 -6.50 -14.17 -2.61
CA SER A 200 -5.62 -13.10 -2.14
C SER A 200 -4.17 -13.49 -2.38
N VAL A 201 -3.44 -12.63 -3.10
CA VAL A 201 -2.04 -12.83 -3.43
C VAL A 201 -1.13 -11.86 -2.70
N ASP A 202 -1.70 -10.77 -2.18
CA ASP A 202 -0.99 -9.80 -1.36
C ASP A 202 -1.97 -9.03 -0.45
N ARG A 203 -1.48 -8.56 0.69
CA ARG A 203 -2.18 -7.63 1.57
C ARG A 203 -1.18 -6.89 2.47
N GLY A 204 -1.64 -5.77 3.02
CA GLY A 204 -0.97 -5.15 4.15
C GLY A 204 -1.44 -3.74 4.41
N ALA A 205 -0.92 -3.14 5.49
CA ALA A 205 -1.24 -1.76 5.85
C ALA A 205 -0.01 -0.96 6.23
N HIS A 206 0.88 -1.54 7.02
CA HIS A 206 2.12 -0.91 7.43
C HIS A 206 3.27 -1.35 6.50
N PRO A 207 4.03 -0.40 5.92
CA PRO A 207 5.18 -0.72 5.08
C PRO A 207 6.19 -1.61 5.80
N SER A 208 6.81 -2.50 5.01
CA SER A 208 7.96 -3.35 5.36
C SER A 208 7.75 -4.40 6.46
N LEU A 209 6.55 -4.56 7.02
CA LEU A 209 6.30 -5.56 8.08
C LEU A 209 6.69 -6.98 7.67
N THR A 210 6.12 -7.46 6.56
CA THR A 210 6.38 -8.82 6.07
C THR A 210 7.85 -9.03 5.72
N ALA A 211 8.55 -7.98 5.31
CA ALA A 211 9.96 -8.05 4.94
C ALA A 211 10.91 -8.17 6.15
N TYR A 212 10.56 -7.58 7.31
CA TYR A 212 11.37 -7.66 8.53
C TYR A 212 10.98 -8.81 9.44
N PHE A 213 9.70 -9.19 9.47
CA PHE A 213 9.18 -10.09 10.50
C PHE A 213 8.81 -11.48 9.99
N ASN A 214 8.32 -11.61 8.76
CA ASN A 214 7.85 -12.89 8.25
C ASN A 214 9.00 -13.66 7.60
N ALA A 215 9.19 -14.91 8.05
CA ALA A 215 9.96 -15.89 7.32
C ALA A 215 9.32 -16.18 5.95
N GLU A 216 10.11 -16.65 4.99
CA GLU A 216 9.64 -16.82 3.61
C GLU A 216 8.48 -17.82 3.50
N GLU A 217 8.51 -18.88 4.28
CA GLU A 217 7.50 -19.94 4.29
C GLU A 217 6.12 -19.51 4.80
N VAL A 218 6.02 -18.39 5.53
CA VAL A 218 4.73 -17.92 6.07
C VAL A 218 4.09 -16.80 5.24
N LYS A 219 4.78 -16.25 4.24
CA LYS A 219 4.28 -15.11 3.46
C LYS A 219 3.03 -15.44 2.65
N ASP A 220 2.95 -16.62 2.04
CA ASP A 220 1.75 -17.04 1.31
C ASP A 220 0.53 -17.16 2.24
N ALA A 221 0.72 -17.70 3.45
CA ALA A 221 -0.33 -17.80 4.46
C ALA A 221 -0.74 -16.42 4.98
N TYR A 222 0.23 -15.52 5.19
CA TYR A 222 -0.03 -14.12 5.52
C TYR A 222 -0.88 -13.45 4.46
N ASN A 223 -0.45 -13.51 3.19
CA ASN A 223 -1.14 -12.88 2.07
C ASN A 223 -2.58 -13.42 1.89
N ALA A 224 -2.81 -14.70 2.20
CA ALA A 224 -4.13 -15.33 2.16
C ALA A 224 -5.02 -14.99 3.38
N GLY A 225 -4.43 -14.69 4.54
CA GLY A 225 -5.13 -14.49 5.80
C GLY A 225 -5.88 -13.16 5.92
N GLU A 226 -6.58 -12.99 7.05
CA GLU A 226 -7.31 -11.77 7.40
C GLU A 226 -6.68 -11.08 8.62
N PRO A 227 -6.64 -9.73 8.66
CA PRO A 227 -6.07 -9.01 9.79
C PRO A 227 -6.66 -9.37 11.16
N ALA A 228 -7.95 -9.75 11.23
CA ALA A 228 -8.59 -10.19 12.46
C ALA A 228 -7.86 -11.33 13.19
N ASP A 229 -7.11 -12.16 12.46
CA ASP A 229 -6.39 -13.32 13.00
C ASP A 229 -4.89 -13.04 13.22
N ASP A 230 -4.40 -11.85 12.85
CA ASP A 230 -2.97 -11.53 12.81
C ASP A 230 -2.31 -11.59 14.18
N TRP A 231 -3.00 -11.11 15.22
CA TRP A 231 -2.45 -11.12 16.57
C TRP A 231 -2.18 -12.55 17.02
N GLU A 232 -3.21 -13.41 16.99
CA GLU A 232 -3.09 -14.81 17.41
C GLU A 232 -2.05 -15.56 16.57
N THR A 233 -1.96 -15.24 15.28
CA THR A 233 -1.09 -15.96 14.34
C THR A 233 0.38 -15.55 14.44
N TYR A 234 0.68 -14.25 14.58
CA TYR A 234 2.03 -13.73 14.34
C TYR A 234 2.72 -13.14 15.57
N HIS A 235 1.99 -12.76 16.63
CA HIS A 235 2.58 -11.98 17.73
C HIS A 235 3.76 -12.68 18.43
N GLU A 236 3.71 -14.01 18.61
CA GLU A 236 4.79 -14.77 19.26
C GLU A 236 6.05 -14.78 18.40
N ALA A 237 5.92 -15.10 17.10
CA ALA A 237 7.05 -15.13 16.17
C ALA A 237 7.68 -13.74 16.01
N TRP A 238 6.86 -12.69 15.89
CA TRP A 238 7.35 -11.32 15.77
C TRP A 238 7.97 -10.81 17.08
N THR A 239 7.52 -11.31 18.23
CA THR A 239 8.16 -11.04 19.53
C THR A 239 9.59 -11.59 19.54
N VAL A 240 9.82 -12.80 19.03
CA VAL A 240 11.17 -13.39 18.92
C VAL A 240 12.07 -12.54 18.01
N VAL A 241 11.54 -12.04 16.90
CA VAL A 241 12.29 -11.11 16.02
C VAL A 241 12.74 -9.88 16.80
N LEU A 242 11.82 -9.18 17.48
CA LEU A 242 12.17 -7.98 18.25
C LEU A 242 13.16 -8.28 19.39
N GLN A 243 13.02 -9.40 20.09
CA GLN A 243 13.99 -9.82 21.10
C GLN A 243 15.38 -9.99 20.51
N HIS A 244 15.48 -10.57 19.31
CA HIS A 244 16.75 -10.81 18.64
C HIS A 244 17.39 -9.55 18.06
N THR A 245 16.61 -8.69 17.40
CA THR A 245 17.14 -7.54 16.66
C THR A 245 17.23 -6.27 17.52
N GLY A 246 16.34 -6.13 18.49
CA GLY A 246 16.20 -4.92 19.30
C GLY A 246 16.45 -5.09 20.79
N ASP A 247 16.86 -6.28 21.25
CA ASP A 247 17.04 -6.62 22.68
C ASP A 247 15.81 -6.33 23.55
N TYR A 248 14.61 -6.44 22.98
CA TYR A 248 13.38 -6.22 23.72
C TYR A 248 13.18 -7.30 24.80
N THR A 249 12.56 -6.94 25.91
CA THR A 249 11.91 -7.94 26.77
C THR A 249 10.62 -8.42 26.10
N THR A 250 10.09 -9.59 26.48
CA THR A 250 8.79 -10.07 25.97
C THR A 250 7.70 -8.99 26.14
N ALA A 251 7.59 -8.39 27.33
CA ALA A 251 6.58 -7.38 27.61
C ALA A 251 6.75 -6.13 26.71
N ALA A 252 7.98 -5.65 26.54
CA ALA A 252 8.25 -4.50 25.69
C ALA A 252 7.97 -4.80 24.21
N ALA A 253 8.35 -6.00 23.72
CA ALA A 253 8.04 -6.44 22.37
C ALA A 253 6.52 -6.52 22.14
N THR A 254 5.76 -7.11 23.07
CA THR A 254 4.30 -7.19 22.98
C THR A 254 3.65 -5.81 22.91
N GLU A 255 4.07 -4.84 23.73
CA GLU A 255 3.53 -3.47 23.65
C GLU A 255 3.89 -2.78 22.32
N THR A 256 5.12 -2.96 21.84
CA THR A 256 5.55 -2.43 20.53
C THR A 256 4.73 -3.02 19.39
N LEU A 257 4.43 -4.32 19.43
CA LEU A 257 3.65 -5.00 18.38
C LEU A 257 2.21 -4.52 18.30
N LYS A 258 1.59 -4.05 19.40
CA LYS A 258 0.23 -3.47 19.36
C LYS A 258 0.10 -2.25 18.45
N LEU A 259 1.22 -1.60 18.09
CA LEU A 259 1.23 -0.48 17.16
C LEU A 259 1.00 -0.90 15.70
N VAL A 260 1.27 -2.17 15.38
CA VAL A 260 1.31 -2.68 14.00
C VAL A 260 0.61 -4.03 13.80
N LEU A 261 0.17 -4.69 14.88
CA LEU A 261 -0.67 -5.87 14.86
C LEU A 261 -2.06 -5.55 15.45
N PRO A 262 -3.15 -6.03 14.82
CA PRO A 262 -3.17 -6.59 13.45
C PRO A 262 -2.64 -5.59 12.41
N ASP A 263 -2.22 -6.07 11.23
CA ASP A 263 -1.66 -5.21 10.16
C ASP A 263 -2.76 -4.35 9.53
N ILE A 264 -3.14 -3.31 10.28
CA ILE A 264 -4.23 -2.38 10.01
C ILE A 264 -3.72 -0.98 10.35
N LEU A 265 -3.69 -0.12 9.33
CA LEU A 265 -3.35 1.29 9.49
C LEU A 265 -4.50 1.99 10.19
N ARG A 266 -4.31 2.33 11.45
CA ARG A 266 -5.29 3.07 12.25
C ARG A 266 -5.25 4.54 11.90
N TYR A 267 -6.40 5.13 11.62
CA TYR A 267 -6.53 6.54 11.30
C TYR A 267 -7.71 7.16 12.06
N ASP A 268 -7.41 8.07 12.97
CA ASP A 268 -8.35 8.90 13.70
C ASP A 268 -8.41 10.29 13.06
N ARG A 269 -9.55 10.56 12.41
CA ARG A 269 -9.84 11.79 11.68
C ARG A 269 -9.96 13.03 12.58
N SER A 270 -10.07 12.84 13.89
CA SER A 270 -10.09 13.93 14.87
C SER A 270 -8.69 14.42 15.27
N ARG A 271 -7.64 13.72 14.81
CA ARG A 271 -6.24 14.01 15.13
C ARG A 271 -5.47 14.40 13.87
N PRO A 272 -4.37 15.18 14.01
CA PRO A 272 -3.46 15.41 12.89
C PRO A 272 -3.01 14.09 12.26
N ALA A 273 -3.08 13.99 10.93
CA ALA A 273 -2.55 12.85 10.21
C ALA A 273 -1.01 12.86 10.22
N GLY A 274 -0.45 11.67 10.27
CA GLY A 274 0.99 11.44 10.35
C GLY A 274 1.24 10.13 11.07
N TYR A 275 2.09 9.27 10.50
CA TYR A 275 2.36 7.95 11.01
C TYR A 275 2.74 7.99 12.50
N PRO A 276 2.06 7.20 13.38
CA PRO A 276 1.18 6.08 13.06
C PRO A 276 -0.32 6.39 12.98
N ASN A 277 -0.76 7.66 13.04
CA ASN A 277 -2.16 8.05 12.84
C ASN A 277 -2.45 8.30 11.35
N GLY A 278 -2.87 7.25 10.65
CA GLY A 278 -2.85 7.23 9.19
C GLY A 278 -1.41 7.27 8.68
N ARG A 279 -1.25 7.65 7.41
CA ARG A 279 0.07 7.82 6.79
C ARG A 279 -0.05 8.82 5.65
N THR A 280 0.78 9.86 5.70
CA THR A 280 0.98 10.81 4.61
C THR A 280 2.13 10.35 3.70
N LEU A 281 2.21 10.94 2.51
CA LEU A 281 3.25 10.63 1.52
C LEU A 281 4.67 11.04 1.97
N VAL A 282 4.78 11.89 3.01
CA VAL A 282 6.06 12.41 3.51
C VAL A 282 6.47 11.81 4.85
N ASP A 283 5.69 10.86 5.37
CA ASP A 283 5.99 10.21 6.64
C ASP A 283 7.15 9.23 6.50
N ASP A 284 8.17 9.39 7.32
CA ASP A 284 9.37 8.55 7.34
C ASP A 284 9.12 7.21 8.07
N VAL A 285 8.39 6.34 7.36
CA VAL A 285 8.06 4.99 7.81
C VAL A 285 9.29 4.07 7.86
N THR A 286 10.34 4.37 7.07
CA THR A 286 11.59 3.61 7.07
C THR A 286 12.31 3.82 8.40
N SER A 287 12.54 5.07 8.81
CA SER A 287 13.11 5.41 10.13
C SER A 287 12.25 4.90 11.27
N ALA A 288 10.91 5.02 11.16
CA ALA A 288 9.99 4.47 12.17
C ALA A 288 10.15 2.95 12.32
N ARG A 289 10.28 2.22 11.20
CA ARG A 289 10.49 0.76 11.23
C ARG A 289 11.86 0.39 11.76
N LEU A 290 12.93 1.05 11.30
CA LEU A 290 14.30 0.84 11.76
C LEU A 290 14.40 1.04 13.27
N THR A 291 13.80 2.12 13.78
CA THR A 291 13.71 2.40 15.22
C THR A 291 13.01 1.25 15.95
N MET A 292 11.87 0.79 15.44
CA MET A 292 11.12 -0.32 16.03
C MET A 292 11.94 -1.61 16.07
N VAL A 293 12.47 -2.08 14.94
CA VAL A 293 13.15 -3.38 14.87
C VAL A 293 14.49 -3.38 15.60
N SER A 294 15.16 -2.23 15.71
CA SER A 294 16.46 -2.12 16.38
C SER A 294 16.39 -1.79 17.88
N GLY A 295 15.20 -1.58 18.44
CA GLY A 295 15.07 -1.10 19.82
C GLY A 295 15.59 0.33 20.00
N GLY A 296 15.48 1.16 18.95
CA GLY A 296 15.93 2.55 18.92
C GLY A 296 17.42 2.77 18.64
N LYS A 297 18.20 1.71 18.40
CA LYS A 297 19.64 1.82 18.10
C LYS A 297 19.92 2.40 16.71
N ILE A 298 18.98 2.22 15.79
CA ILE A 298 19.06 2.67 14.39
C ILE A 298 17.85 3.58 14.15
N PRO A 299 17.96 4.87 14.49
CA PRO A 299 16.80 5.77 14.51
C PRO A 299 16.41 6.30 13.13
N THR A 300 17.31 6.22 12.12
CA THR A 300 17.08 6.75 10.79
C THR A 300 18.07 6.17 9.78
N ASP A 301 17.71 6.20 8.50
CA ASP A 301 18.58 5.96 7.34
C ASP A 301 19.07 7.26 6.67
N HIS A 302 18.68 8.42 7.22
CA HIS A 302 19.01 9.76 6.74
C HIS A 302 18.42 10.15 5.38
N ILE A 303 17.39 9.44 4.90
CA ILE A 303 16.68 9.81 3.67
C ILE A 303 15.43 10.61 4.01
N GLY A 304 15.28 11.75 3.33
CA GLY A 304 14.12 12.63 3.47
C GLY A 304 13.05 12.35 2.41
N PRO A 305 11.84 12.89 2.61
CA PRO A 305 10.75 12.71 1.65
C PRO A 305 11.06 13.34 0.29
N HIS A 306 10.48 12.77 -0.76
CA HIS A 306 10.60 13.30 -2.11
C HIS A 306 9.95 14.70 -2.22
N THR A 307 10.43 15.48 -3.19
CA THR A 307 10.02 16.90 -3.38
C THR A 307 9.20 17.13 -4.65
N ASP A 308 8.91 16.07 -5.40
CA ASP A 308 8.18 16.06 -6.67
C ASP A 308 6.67 15.73 -6.51
N LEU A 309 6.21 15.56 -5.26
CA LEU A 309 4.82 15.31 -4.92
C LEU A 309 3.91 16.49 -5.30
N LEU A 310 2.66 16.19 -5.66
CA LEU A 310 1.67 17.21 -6.02
C LEU A 310 1.01 17.81 -4.76
N PRO A 311 0.79 19.14 -4.71
CA PRO A 311 0.16 19.78 -3.56
C PRO A 311 -1.35 19.51 -3.49
N ALA A 312 -1.98 19.13 -4.61
CA ALA A 312 -3.39 18.81 -4.74
C ALA A 312 -3.59 17.35 -5.14
N PHE A 313 -4.82 16.85 -4.99
CA PHE A 313 -5.20 15.50 -5.41
C PHE A 313 -4.74 15.24 -6.86
N PRO A 314 -4.07 14.10 -7.14
CA PRO A 314 -3.94 12.89 -6.32
C PRO A 314 -2.74 12.84 -5.36
N HIS A 315 -2.02 13.94 -5.18
CA HIS A 315 -0.82 14.09 -4.34
C HIS A 315 0.43 13.30 -4.75
N LEU A 316 0.29 12.20 -5.47
CA LEU A 316 1.40 11.49 -6.11
C LEU A 316 2.01 12.33 -7.24
N GLY A 317 3.35 12.35 -7.34
CA GLY A 317 4.09 13.16 -8.30
C GLY A 317 3.98 12.68 -9.75
N HIS A 318 4.49 13.51 -10.66
CA HIS A 318 4.61 13.17 -12.09
C HIS A 318 5.54 11.97 -12.28
N PRO A 319 5.24 11.05 -13.21
CA PRO A 319 6.11 9.90 -13.43
C PRO A 319 7.49 10.32 -13.94
N HIS A 320 8.54 9.72 -13.38
CA HIS A 320 9.91 9.90 -13.84
C HIS A 320 10.14 9.25 -15.21
N PRO A 321 11.09 9.76 -16.03
CA PRO A 321 11.44 9.16 -17.31
C PRO A 321 11.87 7.70 -17.16
N VAL A 322 11.22 6.82 -17.92
CA VAL A 322 11.53 5.38 -17.92
C VAL A 322 12.87 5.14 -18.58
N LYS A 323 13.86 4.72 -17.79
CA LYS A 323 15.16 4.26 -18.30
C LYS A 323 15.01 2.81 -18.77
N TRP A 324 14.63 2.60 -20.02
CA TRP A 324 14.72 1.29 -20.65
C TRP A 324 16.19 0.86 -20.63
N LEU A 325 16.50 -0.30 -20.05
CA LEU A 325 17.82 -0.91 -20.18
C LEU A 325 18.10 -1.03 -21.68
N GLN A 326 19.04 -0.21 -22.18
CA GLN A 326 19.55 -0.39 -23.53
C GLN A 326 20.18 -1.78 -23.54
N SER A 327 19.62 -2.69 -24.33
CA SER A 327 20.31 -3.92 -24.68
C SER A 327 21.65 -3.50 -25.28
N GLU A 328 22.75 -3.76 -24.59
CA GLU A 328 24.07 -3.60 -25.19
C GLU A 328 24.07 -4.44 -26.49
N PRO A 329 24.40 -3.85 -27.65
CA PRO A 329 24.51 -4.63 -28.85
C PRO A 329 25.65 -5.65 -28.65
N SER A 330 25.29 -6.92 -28.79
CA SER A 330 26.18 -8.09 -28.81
C SER A 330 27.36 -7.94 -29.77
#